data_AF-H1LGX7-F1
#
_entry.id   AF-H1LGX7-F1
#
_cell.length_a   1.000
_cell.length_b   1.000
_cell.length_c   1.000
_cell.angle_alpha   90.00
_cell.angle_beta   90.00
_cell.angle_gamma   90.00
#
_symmetry.space_group_name_H-M   'P 1'
#
loop_
_entity.id
_entity.type
_entity.pdbx_description
1 polymer ?
#
loop_
_entity_poly.entity_id
_entity_poly.type
_entity_poly.pdbx_seq_one_letter_code
_entity_poly.pdbx_strand_id
1 'polypeptide(L)'
;MFIYITFDSNGFVTDYKKVETDGYTKVFVLDSWINQFAQYPDKFRYDSTNQKLLNPGNLPSVSLNQVSTDVTTLQTQLQSLQSTGNQTDSQLGALVSNISVVQGQILGELQNIQTQLNASEKATAVPAANTTNSPA
;
A
#
# COMPACT_ATOMS: atom_id res chain seq x y z
N MET A 1 14.73 -20.06 -35.03
CA MET A 1 15.38 -21.09 -34.16
C MET A 1 14.61 -22.41 -34.21
N PHE A 2 15.28 -23.57 -34.19
CA PHE A 2 14.60 -24.87 -34.01
C PHE A 2 14.46 -25.24 -32.53
N ILE A 3 13.30 -25.78 -32.17
CA ILE A 3 13.00 -26.37 -30.86
C ILE A 3 12.22 -27.68 -31.06
N TYR A 4 11.99 -28.41 -29.98
CA TYR A 4 11.25 -29.66 -29.95
C TYR A 4 10.06 -29.48 -29.02
N ILE A 5 8.83 -29.77 -29.47
CA ILE A 5 7.60 -29.51 -28.70
C ILE A 5 6.74 -30.77 -28.52
N THR A 6 5.96 -30.81 -27.45
CA THR A 6 4.74 -31.63 -27.37
C THR A 6 3.52 -30.74 -27.49
N PHE A 7 2.38 -31.31 -27.85
CA PHE A 7 1.12 -30.58 -27.99
C PHE A 7 -0.08 -31.44 -27.64
N ASP A 8 -1.21 -30.80 -27.33
CA ASP A 8 -2.47 -31.46 -27.02
C ASP A 8 -3.23 -31.90 -28.29
N SER A 9 -4.42 -32.49 -28.12
CA SER A 9 -5.28 -32.92 -29.23
C SER A 9 -5.75 -31.78 -30.14
N ASN A 10 -5.75 -30.54 -29.63
CA ASN A 10 -6.09 -29.36 -30.40
C ASN A 10 -4.86 -28.75 -31.07
N GLY A 11 -3.66 -29.23 -30.77
CA GLY A 11 -2.38 -28.76 -31.28
C GLY A 11 -1.74 -27.66 -30.44
N PHE A 12 -2.29 -27.27 -29.29
CA PHE A 12 -1.63 -26.29 -28.42
C PHE A 12 -0.39 -26.89 -27.79
N VAL A 13 0.70 -26.11 -27.75
CA VAL A 13 1.97 -26.56 -27.17
C VAL A 13 1.78 -26.85 -25.68
N THR A 14 2.30 -27.99 -25.21
CA THR A 14 2.23 -28.42 -23.81
C THR A 14 3.59 -28.44 -23.11
N ASP A 15 4.68 -28.68 -23.86
CA ASP A 15 6.06 -28.58 -23.37
C ASP A 15 6.99 -28.28 -24.55
N TYR A 16 8.20 -27.78 -24.26
CA TYR A 16 9.25 -27.61 -25.26
C TYR A 16 10.66 -27.87 -24.70
N LYS A 17 11.55 -28.36 -25.57
CA LYS A 17 12.99 -28.57 -25.32
C LYS A 17 13.82 -27.88 -26.39
N LYS A 18 15.02 -27.44 -26.01
CA LYS A 18 16.00 -26.83 -26.93
C LYS A 18 16.86 -27.88 -27.64
N VAL A 19 16.90 -29.09 -27.10
CA VAL A 19 17.67 -30.22 -27.62
C VAL A 19 16.74 -31.32 -28.09
N GLU A 20 17.21 -32.12 -29.04
CA GLU A 20 16.46 -33.25 -29.56
C GLU A 20 16.06 -34.19 -28.41
N THR A 21 14.77 -34.47 -28.32
CA THR A 21 14.18 -35.23 -27.22
C THR A 21 13.17 -36.18 -27.80
N ASP A 22 13.26 -37.45 -27.40
CA ASP A 22 12.33 -38.48 -27.86
C ASP A 22 10.88 -38.13 -27.48
N GLY A 23 9.96 -38.41 -28.39
CA GLY A 23 8.55 -38.04 -28.25
C GLY A 23 8.20 -36.57 -28.52
N TYR A 24 9.15 -35.73 -28.92
CA TYR A 24 8.92 -34.32 -29.25
C TYR A 24 9.03 -34.06 -30.75
N THR A 25 8.18 -33.16 -31.25
CA THR A 25 8.16 -32.74 -32.64
C THR A 25 9.08 -31.55 -32.87
N LYS A 26 10.02 -31.66 -33.81
CA LYS A 26 10.92 -30.56 -34.19
C LYS A 26 10.16 -29.49 -34.97
N VAL A 27 10.24 -28.23 -34.53
CA VAL A 27 9.55 -27.09 -35.16
C VAL A 27 10.46 -25.87 -35.23
N PHE A 28 10.21 -24.99 -36.20
CA PHE A 28 10.91 -23.72 -36.33
C PHE A 28 10.09 -22.58 -35.72
N VAL A 29 10.72 -21.79 -34.84
CA VAL A 29 10.19 -20.55 -34.26
C VAL A 29 10.85 -19.37 -34.95
N LEU A 30 10.05 -18.43 -35.47
CA LEU A 30 10.56 -17.20 -36.07
C LEU A 30 11.21 -16.32 -34.99
N ASP A 31 12.27 -15.58 -35.36
CA ASP A 31 13.00 -14.73 -34.41
C ASP A 31 12.11 -13.63 -33.82
N SER A 32 11.17 -13.10 -34.61
CA SER A 32 10.15 -12.14 -34.16
C SER A 32 9.18 -12.73 -33.13
N TRP A 33 9.09 -14.05 -33.00
CA TRP A 33 8.19 -14.74 -32.09
C TRP A 33 8.89 -15.28 -30.85
N ILE A 34 10.22 -15.28 -30.77
CA ILE A 34 10.97 -15.91 -29.68
C ILE A 34 10.54 -15.37 -28.31
N ASN A 35 10.42 -14.05 -28.17
CA ASN A 35 10.02 -13.43 -26.90
C ASN A 35 8.58 -13.81 -26.50
N GLN A 36 7.67 -13.82 -27.46
CA GLN A 36 6.27 -14.20 -27.24
C GLN A 36 6.16 -15.69 -26.88
N PHE A 37 6.89 -16.54 -27.60
CA PHE A 37 6.92 -17.98 -27.36
C PHE A 37 7.52 -18.31 -26.00
N ALA A 38 8.59 -17.62 -25.58
CA ALA A 38 9.20 -17.83 -24.27
C ALA A 38 8.27 -17.43 -23.11
N GLN A 39 7.42 -16.42 -23.30
CA GLN A 39 6.48 -15.96 -22.28
C GLN A 39 5.18 -16.77 -22.26
N TYR A 40 4.67 -17.16 -23.43
CA TYR A 40 3.36 -17.79 -23.59
C TYR A 40 3.43 -19.00 -24.55
N PRO A 41 4.24 -20.03 -24.24
CA PRO A 41 4.43 -21.15 -25.15
C PRO A 41 3.11 -21.88 -25.44
N ASP A 42 2.28 -22.03 -24.42
CA ASP A 42 0.97 -22.70 -24.45
C ASP A 42 -0.09 -22.02 -25.33
N LYS A 43 0.18 -20.80 -25.80
CA LYS A 43 -0.69 -20.08 -26.73
C LYS A 43 -0.34 -20.31 -28.20
N PHE A 44 0.81 -20.91 -28.47
CA PHE A 44 1.19 -21.32 -29.82
C PHE A 44 0.56 -22.67 -30.16
N ARG A 45 0.25 -22.85 -31.44
CA ARG A 45 -0.37 -24.07 -31.95
C ARG A 45 0.51 -24.71 -33.02
N TYR A 46 0.70 -26.02 -32.93
CA TYR A 46 1.29 -26.80 -34.00
C TYR A 46 0.24 -27.14 -35.06
N ASP A 47 0.56 -26.83 -36.32
CA ASP A 47 -0.19 -27.24 -37.49
C ASP A 47 0.47 -28.49 -38.08
N SER A 48 -0.09 -29.66 -37.76
CA SER A 48 0.43 -30.96 -38.23
C SER A 48 0.38 -31.14 -39.74
N THR A 49 -0.53 -30.44 -40.43
CA THR A 49 -0.67 -30.52 -41.90
C THR A 49 0.48 -29.80 -42.58
N ASN A 50 0.78 -28.59 -42.12
CA ASN A 50 1.84 -27.75 -42.68
C ASN A 50 3.17 -27.86 -41.93
N GLN A 51 3.23 -28.71 -40.90
CA GLN A 51 4.38 -28.97 -40.03
C GLN A 51 5.04 -27.70 -39.47
N LYS A 52 4.22 -26.73 -39.03
CA LYS A 52 4.69 -25.41 -38.60
C LYS A 52 4.02 -24.95 -37.32
N LEU A 53 4.68 -24.01 -36.65
CA LEU A 53 4.10 -23.32 -35.51
C LEU A 53 3.24 -22.14 -35.98
N LEU A 54 2.07 -21.98 -35.38
CA LEU A 54 1.16 -20.86 -35.59
C LEU A 54 1.24 -19.91 -34.40
N ASN A 55 1.48 -18.64 -34.70
CA ASN A 55 1.42 -17.57 -33.71
C ASN A 55 -0.05 -17.14 -33.50
N PRO A 56 -0.53 -17.04 -32.25
CA PRO A 56 -1.90 -16.61 -31.93
C PRO A 56 -2.21 -15.16 -32.34
N GLY A 57 -1.21 -14.30 -32.55
CA GLY A 57 -1.35 -12.94 -33.09
C GLY A 57 -1.97 -11.90 -32.16
N ASN A 58 -2.47 -12.31 -30.99
CA ASN A 58 -3.16 -11.47 -30.01
C ASN A 58 -2.53 -11.51 -28.61
N LEU A 59 -1.24 -11.84 -28.52
CA LEU A 59 -0.54 -11.89 -27.23
C LEU A 59 -0.22 -10.49 -26.71
N PRO A 60 -0.31 -10.27 -25.39
CA PRO A 60 0.15 -9.03 -24.79
C PRO A 60 1.62 -8.78 -25.13
N SER A 61 1.95 -7.59 -25.62
CA SER A 61 3.34 -7.17 -25.81
C SER A 61 3.91 -6.69 -24.48
N VAL A 62 4.58 -7.58 -23.74
CA VAL A 62 5.36 -7.15 -22.58
C VAL A 62 6.69 -6.58 -23.09
N SER A 63 6.73 -5.28 -23.33
CA SER A 63 7.98 -4.60 -23.67
C SER A 63 8.75 -4.26 -22.40
N LEU A 64 10.08 -4.37 -22.43
CA LEU A 64 10.93 -3.91 -21.31
C LEU A 64 10.70 -2.44 -20.97
N ASN A 65 10.32 -1.63 -21.96
CA ASN A 65 9.93 -0.23 -21.76
C ASN A 65 8.65 -0.11 -20.93
N GLN A 66 7.67 -1.00 -21.16
CA GLN A 66 6.44 -1.03 -20.36
C GLN A 66 6.76 -1.38 -18.91
N VAL A 67 7.57 -2.43 -18.69
CA VAL A 67 8.01 -2.82 -17.33
C VAL A 67 8.76 -1.68 -16.63
N SER A 68 9.67 -1.01 -17.35
CA SER A 68 10.40 0.15 -16.80
C SER A 68 9.47 1.31 -16.45
N THR A 69 8.44 1.54 -17.27
CA THR A 69 7.44 2.59 -17.04
C THR A 69 6.61 2.25 -15.80
N ASP A 70 6.12 1.01 -15.71
CA ASP A 70 5.31 0.54 -14.59
C ASP A 70 6.08 0.63 -13.27
N VAL A 71 7.37 0.25 -13.25
CA VAL A 71 8.24 0.39 -12.07
C VAL A 71 8.39 1.85 -11.66
N THR A 72 8.61 2.76 -12.62
CA THR A 72 8.75 4.19 -12.34
C THR A 72 7.45 4.79 -11.78
N THR A 73 6.30 4.39 -12.33
CA THR A 73 4.98 4.78 -11.82
C THR A 73 4.76 4.28 -10.39
N LEU A 74 5.07 3.01 -10.11
CA LEU A 74 4.96 2.45 -8.77
C LEU A 74 5.87 3.15 -7.75
N GLN A 75 7.10 3.49 -8.13
CA GLN A 75 8.01 4.27 -7.28
C GLN A 75 7.44 5.66 -6.97
N THR A 76 6.86 6.32 -7.98
CA THR A 76 6.22 7.64 -7.81
C THR A 76 5.01 7.57 -6.89
N GLN A 77 4.16 6.56 -7.07
CA GLN A 77 3.00 6.32 -6.19
C GLN A 77 3.43 6.05 -4.74
N LEU A 78 4.50 5.25 -4.54
CA LEU A 78 5.04 4.98 -3.22
C LEU A 78 5.55 6.26 -2.53
N GLN A 79 6.29 7.11 -3.25
CA GLN A 79 6.76 8.40 -2.73
C GLN A 79 5.60 9.33 -2.37
N SER A 80 4.53 9.34 -3.17
CA SER A 80 3.32 10.11 -2.86
C SER A 80 2.65 9.61 -1.58
N LEU A 81 2.50 8.30 -1.43
CA LEU A 81 1.90 7.70 -0.23
C LEU A 81 2.71 8.02 1.04
N GLN A 82 4.05 7.93 0.95
CA GLN A 82 4.95 8.30 2.05
C GLN A 82 4.81 9.78 2.42
N SER A 83 4.71 10.67 1.41
CA SER A 83 4.54 12.10 1.65
C SER A 83 3.21 12.42 2.33
N THR A 84 2.11 11.77 1.93
CA THR A 84 0.79 11.90 2.59
C THR A 84 0.82 11.38 4.03
N GLY A 85 1.53 10.27 4.29
CA GLY A 85 1.76 9.76 5.65
C GLY A 85 2.45 10.80 6.54
N ASN A 86 3.56 11.37 6.06
CA ASN A 86 4.29 12.40 6.80
C ASN A 86 3.47 13.66 7.07
N GLN A 87 2.61 14.08 6.13
CA GLN A 87 1.69 15.21 6.34
C GLN A 87 0.65 14.89 7.43
N THR A 88 0.12 13.67 7.44
CA THR A 88 -0.87 13.22 8.43
C THR A 88 -0.26 13.18 9.83
N ASP A 89 0.96 12.65 9.97
CA ASP A 89 1.67 12.60 11.26
C ASP A 89 1.98 14.00 11.81
N SER A 90 2.37 14.94 10.94
CA SER A 90 2.63 16.33 11.33
C SER A 90 1.35 17.04 11.82
N GLN A 91 0.24 16.85 11.10
CA GLN A 91 -1.06 17.40 11.51
C GLN A 91 -1.55 16.81 12.83
N LEU A 92 -1.36 15.50 13.04
CA LEU A 92 -1.71 14.83 14.29
C LEU A 92 -0.84 15.34 15.45
N GLY A 93 0.46 15.51 15.24
CA GLY A 93 1.37 16.10 16.23
C GLY A 93 0.97 17.52 16.63
N ALA A 94 0.60 18.36 15.66
CA ALA A 94 0.11 19.71 15.92
C ALA A 94 -1.21 19.70 16.72
N LEU A 95 -2.13 18.79 16.40
CA LEU A 95 -3.38 18.63 17.13
C LEU A 95 -3.16 18.19 18.58
N VAL A 96 -2.28 17.21 18.82
CA VAL A 96 -1.92 16.73 20.16
C VAL A 96 -1.29 17.85 20.99
N SER A 97 -0.42 18.67 20.39
CA SER A 97 0.15 19.86 21.05
C SER A 97 -0.94 20.85 21.45
N ASN A 98 -1.86 21.18 20.55
CA ASN A 98 -2.97 22.10 20.82
C ASN A 98 -3.88 21.58 21.94
N ILE A 99 -4.20 20.28 21.95
CA ILE A 99 -4.99 19.65 23.01
C ILE A 99 -4.28 19.81 24.37
N SER A 100 -2.96 19.60 24.39
CA SER A 100 -2.15 19.71 25.62
C SER A 100 -2.15 21.13 26.18
N VAL A 101 -2.05 22.15 25.32
CA VAL A 101 -2.14 23.57 25.71
C VAL A 101 -3.51 23.89 26.31
N VAL A 102 -4.59 23.47 25.66
CA VAL A 102 -5.96 23.71 26.15
C VAL A 102 -6.20 23.03 27.49
N GLN A 103 -5.72 21.79 27.67
CA GLN A 103 -5.79 21.10 28.96
C GLN A 103 -5.09 21.91 30.07
N GLY A 104 -3.88 22.40 29.82
CA GLY A 104 -3.15 23.24 30.79
C GLY A 104 -3.91 24.51 31.17
N GLN A 105 -4.55 25.18 30.21
CA GLN A 105 -5.36 26.37 30.47
C GLN A 105 -6.58 26.05 31.35
N ILE A 106 -7.31 24.98 31.04
CA ILE A 106 -8.47 24.54 31.83
C ILE A 106 -8.06 24.23 33.28
N LEU A 107 -6.96 23.52 33.48
CA LEU A 107 -6.44 23.22 34.83
C LEU A 107 -6.12 24.50 35.61
N GLY A 108 -5.52 25.50 34.97
CA GLY A 108 -5.22 26.79 35.59
C GLY A 108 -6.48 27.57 35.98
N GLU A 109 -7.49 27.60 35.11
CA GLU A 109 -8.77 28.25 35.40
C GLU A 109 -9.51 27.58 36.57
N LEU A 110 -9.52 26.25 36.64
CA LEU A 110 -10.12 25.51 37.75
C LEU A 110 -9.44 25.81 39.10
N GLN A 111 -8.10 25.95 39.11
CA GLN A 111 -7.36 26.35 40.32
C GLN A 111 -7.72 27.77 40.76
N ASN A 112 -7.86 28.70 39.80
CA ASN A 112 -8.30 30.06 40.10
C ASN A 112 -9.71 30.09 40.69
N ILE A 113 -10.64 29.32 40.12
CA ILE A 113 -12.01 29.19 40.65
C ILE A 113 -11.99 28.64 42.08
N GLN A 114 -11.22 27.57 42.35
CA GLN A 114 -11.10 27.02 43.70
C GLN A 114 -10.54 28.04 44.69
N THR A 115 -9.55 28.83 44.27
CA THR A 115 -8.95 29.86 45.12
C THR A 115 -9.96 30.97 45.46
N GLN A 116 -10.77 31.39 44.49
CA GLN A 116 -11.84 32.37 44.68
C GLN A 116 -12.96 31.84 45.59
N LEU A 117 -13.34 30.57 45.44
CA LEU A 117 -14.31 29.92 46.32
C LEU A 117 -13.82 29.87 47.77
N ASN A 118 -12.58 29.42 47.99
CA ASN A 118 -11.98 29.36 49.33
C ASN A 118 -11.88 30.75 49.98
N ALA A 119 -11.54 31.78 49.20
CA ALA A 119 -11.50 33.17 49.68
C ALA A 119 -12.90 33.70 50.05
N SER A 120 -13.93 33.28 49.30
CA SER A 120 -15.32 33.68 49.53
C SER A 120 -15.91 33.01 50.77
N GLU A 121 -15.62 31.73 51.02
CA GLU A 121 -16.00 31.00 52.24
C GLU A 121 -15.36 31.60 53.50
N LYS A 122 -14.11 32.07 53.40
CA LYS A 122 -13.42 32.75 54.50
C LYS A 122 -14.05 34.10 54.84
N ALA A 123 -14.66 34.77 53.87
CA ALA A 123 -15.28 36.09 54.06
C ALA A 123 -16.69 36.01 54.69
N THR A 124 -17.39 34.88 54.59
CA THR A 124 -18.74 34.66 55.15
C THR A 124 -18.77 34.02 56.53
N ALA A 125 -17.61 33.59 57.07
CA ALA A 125 -17.50 33.11 58.45
C ALA A 125 -17.66 34.28 59.45
N VAL A 126 -18.90 34.51 59.92
CA VAL A 126 -19.21 35.41 61.04
C VAL A 126 -18.46 34.91 62.30
N PRO A 127 -17.71 35.76 63.03
CA PRO A 127 -17.10 35.35 64.28
C PRO A 127 -18.22 34.97 65.26
N ALA A 128 -18.18 33.75 65.80
CA ALA A 128 -19.08 33.33 66.87
C ALA A 128 -18.99 34.36 68.00
N ALA A 129 -20.08 35.10 68.21
CA ALA A 129 -20.18 36.12 69.25
C ALA A 129 -19.95 35.46 70.61
N ASN A 130 -18.79 35.71 71.21
CA ASN A 130 -18.46 35.28 72.56
C ASN A 130 -19.31 36.09 73.54
N THR A 131 -20.45 35.53 73.94
CA THR A 131 -21.34 36.10 74.95
C THR A 131 -20.84 35.72 76.33
N THR A 132 -19.84 36.44 76.85
CA THR A 132 -19.52 36.39 78.28
C THR A 132 -20.38 37.40 79.02
N ASN A 133 -21.48 36.91 79.57
CA ASN A 133 -22.24 37.54 80.67
C ASN A 133 -21.30 37.81 81.85
N SER A 134 -21.37 39.00 82.44
CA SER A 134 -20.81 39.26 83.78
C SER A 134 -21.90 39.87 84.66
N PRO A 135 -22.25 39.25 85.80
CA PRO A 135 -23.26 39.76 86.71
C PRO A 135 -22.66 40.68 87.79
N ALA A 136 -23.59 41.41 88.42
CA ALA A 136 -23.50 42.30 89.60
C ALA A 136 -23.17 43.77 89.32
#